data_AF-A0A1E4PX60-F1
#
_entry.id   AF-A0A1E4PX60-F1
#
_cell.length_a   1.000
_cell.length_b   1.000
_cell.length_c   1.000
_cell.angle_alpha   90.00
_cell.angle_beta   90.00
_cell.angle_gamma   90.00
#
_symmetry.space_group_name_H-M   'P 1'
#
loop_
_entity.id
_entity.type
_entity.pdbx_description
1 polymer ?
#
loop_
_entity_poly.entity_id
_entity_poly.type
_entity_poly.pdbx_seq_one_letter_code
_entity_poly.pdbx_strand_id
1 'polypeptide(L)'
;MSALHTLLAQAEAERDQARAALRRAEEQLTRLRAQAEQLHAYRSEYQQRWGGQFARGGAIEIVHCYQSFMQRLDEALVQQRQQSEAAAALAERQRAVLLATEMRVASVRKLLERRQIELRRVQDRREQRHNDETAQQLHRRHTSSNH
;
A
#
# COMPACT_ATOMS: atom_id res chain seq x y z
N MET A 1 2.67 11.31 -26.34
CA MET A 1 3.16 11.16 -24.95
C MET A 1 4.54 10.52 -25.00
N SER A 2 5.55 11.08 -24.34
CA SER A 2 6.91 10.49 -24.32
C SER A 2 6.94 9.20 -23.48
N ALA A 3 7.77 8.22 -23.85
CA ALA A 3 7.86 6.91 -23.17
C ALA A 3 8.05 7.00 -21.64
N LEU A 4 8.75 8.02 -21.14
CA LEU A 4 8.91 8.26 -19.70
C LEU A 4 7.61 8.67 -19.00
N HIS A 5 6.71 9.38 -19.69
CA HIS A 5 5.41 9.75 -19.14
C HIS A 5 4.49 8.53 -19.05
N THR A 6 4.53 7.64 -20.06
CA THR A 6 3.82 6.37 -20.02
C THR A 6 4.34 5.48 -18.88
N LEU A 7 5.66 5.43 -18.69
CA LEU A 7 6.27 4.67 -17.60
C LEU A 7 5.91 5.24 -16.21
N LEU A 8 5.79 6.56 -16.09
CA LEU A 8 5.29 7.20 -14.87
C LEU A 8 3.83 6.83 -14.59
N ALA A 9 2.95 6.94 -15.60
CA ALA A 9 1.55 6.58 -15.45
C ALA A 9 1.37 5.11 -15.02
N GLN A 10 2.17 4.21 -15.61
CA GLN A 10 2.20 2.80 -15.22
C GLN A 10 2.65 2.60 -13.76
N ALA A 11 3.74 3.26 -13.34
CA ALA A 11 4.24 3.17 -11.97
C ALA A 11 3.22 3.73 -10.95
N GLU A 12 2.50 4.81 -11.31
CA GLU A 12 1.45 5.38 -10.48
C GLU A 12 0.25 4.44 -10.34
N ALA A 13 -0.16 3.80 -11.45
CA ALA A 13 -1.21 2.78 -11.43
C ALA A 13 -0.82 1.58 -10.56
N GLU A 14 0.42 1.09 -10.66
CA GLU A 14 0.95 0.01 -9.82
C GLU A 14 0.94 0.37 -8.32
N ARG A 15 1.35 1.60 -7.97
CA ARG A 15 1.27 2.11 -6.59
C ARG A 15 -0.18 2.16 -6.10
N ASP A 16 -1.11 2.62 -6.92
CA ASP A 16 -2.50 2.74 -6.51
C ASP A 16 -3.15 1.37 -6.30
N GLN A 17 -2.78 0.38 -7.12
CA GLN A 17 -3.13 -1.03 -6.91
C GLN A 17 -2.54 -1.58 -5.61
N ALA A 18 -1.25 -1.35 -5.34
CA ALA A 18 -0.59 -1.77 -4.11
C ALA A 18 -1.25 -1.16 -2.87
N ARG A 19 -1.63 0.12 -2.95
CA ARG A 19 -2.34 0.82 -1.88
C ARG A 19 -3.73 0.23 -1.64
N ALA A 20 -4.46 -0.12 -2.70
CA ALA A 20 -5.74 -0.80 -2.58
C ALA A 20 -5.60 -2.21 -1.98
N ALA A 21 -4.55 -2.95 -2.36
CA ALA A 21 -4.26 -4.27 -1.81
C ALA A 21 -3.93 -4.21 -0.32
N LEU A 22 -3.12 -3.23 0.11
CA LEU A 22 -2.82 -3.01 1.52
C LEU A 22 -4.08 -2.73 2.33
N ARG A 23 -4.93 -1.80 1.87
CA ARG A 23 -6.20 -1.48 2.57
C ARG A 23 -7.06 -2.72 2.79
N ARG A 24 -7.23 -3.55 1.75
CA ARG A 24 -8.00 -4.80 1.86
C ARG A 24 -7.38 -5.78 2.87
N ALA A 25 -6.06 -5.89 2.90
CA ALA A 25 -5.36 -6.76 3.87
C ALA A 25 -5.54 -6.25 5.31
N GLU A 26 -5.48 -4.94 5.53
CA GLU A 26 -5.70 -4.31 6.84
C GLU A 26 -7.16 -4.42 7.32
N GLU A 27 -8.12 -4.26 6.42
CA GLU A 27 -9.55 -4.49 6.70
C GLU A 27 -9.78 -5.93 7.11
N GLN A 28 -9.20 -6.90 6.39
CA GLN A 28 -9.31 -8.31 6.73
C GLN A 28 -8.69 -8.61 8.10
N LEU A 29 -7.51 -8.08 8.40
CA LEU A 29 -6.87 -8.23 9.69
C LEU A 29 -7.73 -7.65 10.83
N THR A 30 -8.31 -6.48 10.61
CA THR A 30 -9.22 -5.83 11.58
C THR A 30 -10.45 -6.70 11.84
N ARG A 31 -11.07 -7.26 10.81
CA ARG A 31 -12.23 -8.16 10.94
C ARG A 31 -11.88 -9.42 11.73
N LEU A 32 -10.73 -10.04 11.44
CA LEU A 32 -10.28 -11.25 12.14
C LEU A 32 -9.96 -10.97 13.61
N ARG A 33 -9.39 -9.80 13.94
CA ARG A 33 -9.16 -9.38 15.33
C ARG A 33 -10.48 -9.21 16.09
N ALA A 34 -11.47 -8.55 15.49
CA ALA A 34 -12.78 -8.38 16.10
C ALA A 34 -13.48 -9.73 16.35
N GLN A 35 -13.38 -10.68 15.41
CA GLN A 35 -13.90 -12.04 15.59
C GLN A 35 -13.18 -12.79 16.72
N ALA A 36 -11.86 -12.64 16.85
CA ALA A 36 -11.11 -13.25 17.95
C ALA A 36 -11.54 -12.69 19.31
N GLU A 37 -11.72 -11.38 19.42
CA GLU A 37 -12.24 -10.72 20.62
C GLU A 37 -13.63 -11.25 21.00
N GLN A 38 -14.52 -11.39 20.01
CA GLN A 38 -15.86 -11.96 20.21
C GLN A 38 -15.81 -13.41 20.73
N LEU A 39 -14.95 -14.26 20.15
CA LEU A 39 -14.78 -15.65 20.61
C LEU A 39 -14.22 -15.71 22.04
N HIS A 40 -13.27 -14.85 22.39
CA HIS A 40 -12.72 -14.77 23.75
C HIS A 40 -13.74 -14.27 24.77
N ALA A 41 -14.52 -13.24 24.42
CA ALA A 41 -15.61 -12.75 25.27
C ALA A 41 -16.65 -13.85 25.49
N TYR A 42 -17.10 -14.50 24.41
CA TYR A 42 -18.07 -15.59 24.47
C TYR A 42 -17.57 -16.75 25.33
N ARG A 43 -16.30 -17.17 25.19
CA ARG A 43 -15.68 -18.20 26.03
C ARG A 43 -15.76 -17.85 27.51
N SER A 44 -15.45 -16.60 27.85
CA SER A 44 -15.40 -16.11 29.24
C SER A 44 -16.81 -16.07 29.86
N GLU A 45 -17.78 -15.50 29.14
CA GLU A 45 -19.19 -15.45 29.56
C GLU A 45 -19.76 -16.86 29.75
N TYR A 46 -19.46 -17.77 28.81
CA TYR A 46 -19.93 -19.14 28.86
C TYR A 46 -19.36 -19.88 30.07
N GLN A 47 -18.05 -19.76 30.32
CA GLN A 47 -17.40 -20.36 31.49
C GLN A 47 -17.97 -19.84 32.83
N GLN A 48 -18.23 -18.53 32.95
CA GLN A 48 -18.84 -17.94 34.14
C GLN A 48 -20.26 -18.45 34.40
N ARG A 49 -21.09 -18.50 33.35
CA ARG A 49 -22.47 -19.00 33.43
C ARG A 49 -22.53 -20.44 33.91
N TRP A 50 -21.63 -21.29 33.40
CA TRP A 50 -21.55 -22.69 33.79
C TRP A 50 -21.02 -22.89 35.20
N GLY A 51 -20.02 -22.11 35.64
CA GLY A 51 -19.52 -22.14 37.02
C GLY A 51 -20.64 -21.95 38.07
N GLY A 52 -21.61 -21.08 37.78
CA GLY A 52 -22.79 -20.88 38.64
C GLY A 52 -23.82 -22.01 38.60
N GLN A 53 -23.89 -22.78 37.51
CA GLN A 53 -24.84 -23.87 37.31
C GLN A 53 -24.38 -25.18 37.96
N PHE A 54 -23.07 -25.45 37.95
CA PHE A 54 -22.46 -26.60 38.63
C PHE A 54 -22.63 -26.57 40.15
N ALA A 55 -22.65 -25.37 40.76
CA ALA A 55 -22.89 -25.19 42.19
C ALA A 55 -24.29 -25.65 42.65
N ARG A 56 -25.23 -25.91 41.72
CA ARG A 56 -26.62 -26.29 42.02
C ARG A 56 -26.95 -27.76 41.73
N GLY A 57 -25.95 -28.57 41.35
CA GLY A 57 -26.10 -29.99 41.00
C GLY A 57 -26.46 -30.20 39.53
N GLY A 58 -25.50 -30.67 38.72
CA GLY A 58 -25.66 -30.86 37.27
C GLY A 58 -25.78 -32.33 36.85
N ALA A 59 -26.68 -32.62 35.91
CA ALA A 59 -26.80 -33.95 35.29
C ALA A 59 -25.57 -34.27 34.42
N ILE A 60 -25.07 -35.50 34.47
CA ILE A 60 -23.84 -35.97 33.77
C ILE A 60 -23.88 -35.67 32.25
N GLU A 61 -25.03 -35.79 31.62
CA GLU A 61 -25.24 -35.50 30.19
C GLU A 61 -24.92 -34.04 29.83
N ILE A 62 -25.21 -33.12 30.75
CA ILE A 62 -24.95 -31.69 30.59
C ILE A 62 -23.44 -31.41 30.62
N VAL A 63 -22.69 -32.16 31.42
CA VAL A 63 -21.23 -32.05 31.52
C VAL A 63 -20.56 -32.48 30.21
N HIS A 64 -21.02 -33.56 29.60
CA HIS A 64 -20.49 -34.04 28.32
C HIS A 64 -20.75 -33.04 27.18
N CYS A 65 -21.95 -32.45 27.13
CA CYS A 65 -22.30 -31.41 26.15
C CYS A 65 -21.40 -30.18 26.30
N TYR A 66 -21.16 -29.74 27.54
CA TYR A 66 -20.24 -28.65 27.85
C TYR A 66 -18.81 -28.93 27.35
N GLN A 67 -18.24 -30.09 27.68
CA GLN A 67 -16.88 -30.45 27.27
C GLN A 67 -16.75 -30.50 25.74
N SER A 68 -17.72 -31.12 25.06
CA SER A 68 -17.75 -31.21 23.60
C SER A 68 -17.82 -29.83 22.94
N PHE A 69 -18.61 -28.91 23.51
CA PHE A 69 -18.70 -27.54 23.00
C PHE A 69 -17.42 -26.74 23.25
N MET A 70 -16.84 -26.83 24.44
CA MET A 70 -15.58 -26.17 24.77
C MET A 70 -14.44 -26.63 23.87
N GLN A 71 -14.36 -27.91 23.55
CA GLN A 71 -13.37 -28.43 22.61
C GLN A 71 -13.51 -27.78 21.23
N ARG A 72 -14.73 -27.70 20.69
CA ARG A 72 -14.98 -27.02 19.39
C ARG A 72 -14.65 -25.53 19.44
N LEU A 73 -14.90 -24.87 20.57
CA LEU A 73 -14.57 -23.46 20.74
C LEU A 73 -13.05 -23.24 20.80
N ASP A 74 -12.32 -24.10 21.48
CA ASP A 74 -10.86 -24.05 21.52
C ASP A 74 -10.26 -24.35 20.13
N GLU A 75 -10.80 -25.32 19.38
CA GLU A 75 -10.44 -25.57 17.98
C GLU A 75 -10.68 -24.34 17.09
N ALA A 76 -11.83 -23.68 17.23
CA ALA A 76 -12.15 -22.45 16.50
C ALA A 76 -11.20 -21.30 16.85
N LEU A 77 -10.80 -21.15 18.12
CA LEU A 77 -9.82 -20.15 18.56
C LEU A 77 -8.44 -20.40 17.95
N VAL A 78 -8.01 -21.66 17.86
CA VAL A 78 -6.75 -22.02 17.18
C VAL A 78 -6.80 -21.63 15.70
N GLN A 79 -7.89 -21.96 15.01
CA GLN A 79 -8.09 -21.59 13.60
C GLN A 79 -8.11 -20.07 13.43
N GLN A 80 -8.83 -19.35 14.29
CA GLN A 80 -8.92 -17.88 14.24
C GLN A 80 -7.55 -17.22 14.42
N ARG A 81 -6.73 -17.76 15.33
CA ARG A 81 -5.37 -17.28 15.56
C ARG A 81 -4.50 -17.48 14.32
N GLN A 82 -4.51 -18.67 13.71
CA GLN A 82 -3.76 -18.94 12.48
C GLN A 82 -4.18 -18.00 11.33
N GLN A 83 -5.48 -17.76 11.17
CA GLN A 83 -5.99 -16.83 10.17
C GLN A 83 -5.53 -15.40 10.44
N SER A 84 -5.53 -14.97 11.70
CA SER A 84 -5.08 -13.63 12.11
C SER A 84 -3.57 -13.44 11.88
N GLU A 85 -2.76 -14.45 12.19
CA GLU A 85 -1.31 -14.45 11.90
C GLU A 85 -1.04 -14.37 10.40
N ALA A 86 -1.77 -15.15 9.58
CA ALA A 86 -1.66 -15.11 8.13
C ALA A 86 -2.08 -13.75 7.54
N ALA A 87 -3.17 -13.16 8.04
CA ALA A 87 -3.63 -11.84 7.60
C ALA A 87 -2.65 -10.73 7.99
N ALA A 88 -2.03 -10.82 9.18
CA ALA A 88 -0.99 -9.89 9.62
C ALA A 88 0.25 -9.99 8.72
N ALA A 89 0.70 -11.20 8.42
CA ALA A 89 1.83 -11.42 7.50
C ALA A 89 1.52 -10.91 6.09
N LEU A 90 0.28 -11.07 5.61
CA LEU A 90 -0.15 -10.51 4.33
C LEU A 90 -0.12 -8.99 4.34
N ALA A 91 -0.68 -8.34 5.36
CA ALA A 91 -0.67 -6.89 5.49
C ALA A 91 0.76 -6.34 5.47
N GLU A 92 1.68 -6.98 6.19
CA GLU A 92 3.09 -6.58 6.21
C GLU A 92 3.76 -6.71 4.82
N ARG A 93 3.50 -7.82 4.12
CA ARG A 93 3.98 -7.98 2.73
C ARG A 93 3.42 -6.88 1.82
N GLN A 94 2.15 -6.52 1.95
CA GLN A 94 1.56 -5.45 1.14
C GLN A 94 2.12 -4.07 1.50
N ARG A 95 2.51 -3.82 2.75
CA ARG A 95 3.23 -2.60 3.14
C ARG A 95 4.58 -2.50 2.43
N ALA A 96 5.34 -3.59 2.40
CA ALA A 96 6.62 -3.64 1.69
C ALA A 96 6.45 -3.42 0.17
N VAL A 97 5.42 -4.02 -0.43
CA VAL A 97 5.09 -3.80 -1.85
C VAL A 97 4.74 -2.33 -2.12
N LEU A 98 3.89 -1.73 -1.28
CA LEU A 98 3.53 -0.31 -1.42
C LEU A 98 4.79 0.58 -1.36
N LEU A 99 5.66 0.37 -0.37
CA LEU A 99 6.92 1.13 -0.26
C LEU A 99 7.77 1.01 -1.53
N ALA A 100 7.94 -0.21 -2.06
CA ALA A 100 8.72 -0.43 -3.28
C ALA A 100 8.11 0.30 -4.50
N THR A 101 6.78 0.27 -4.64
CA THR A 101 6.08 0.99 -5.72
C THR A 101 6.17 2.51 -5.57
N GLU A 102 6.10 3.05 -4.34
CA GLU A 102 6.28 4.48 -4.07
C GLU A 102 7.71 4.94 -4.41
N MET A 103 8.72 4.14 -4.06
CA MET A 103 10.11 4.38 -4.46
C MET A 103 10.27 4.40 -5.98
N ARG A 104 9.66 3.44 -6.69
CA ARG A 104 9.68 3.39 -8.17
C ARG A 104 9.06 4.65 -8.78
N VAL A 105 7.90 5.09 -8.29
CA VAL A 105 7.27 6.36 -8.74
C VAL A 105 8.22 7.54 -8.53
N ALA A 106 8.83 7.66 -7.35
CA ALA A 106 9.77 8.74 -7.04
C ALA A 106 10.99 8.73 -7.99
N SER A 107 11.58 7.56 -8.24
CA SER A 107 12.71 7.41 -9.17
C SER A 107 12.35 7.85 -10.58
N VAL A 108 11.18 7.43 -11.09
CA VAL A 108 10.72 7.79 -12.44
C VAL A 108 10.46 9.29 -12.55
N ARG A 109 9.82 9.90 -11.54
CA ARG A 109 9.63 11.36 -11.50
C ARG A 109 10.96 12.10 -11.56
N LYS A 110 11.98 11.65 -10.82
CA LYS A 110 13.32 12.26 -10.85
C LYS A 110 13.99 12.15 -12.21
N LEU A 111 13.85 11.01 -12.89
CA LEU A 111 14.37 10.83 -14.26
C LEU A 111 13.67 11.77 -15.25
N LEU A 112 12.35 11.93 -15.12
CA LEU A 112 11.56 12.81 -15.98
C LEU A 112 11.96 14.28 -15.78
N GLU A 113 12.12 14.72 -14.53
CA GLU A 113 12.63 16.05 -14.18
C GLU A 113 14.01 16.31 -14.80
N ARG A 114 14.96 15.38 -14.64
CA ARG A 114 16.29 15.48 -15.24
C ARG A 114 16.20 15.62 -16.77
N ARG A 115 15.34 14.84 -17.41
CA ARG A 115 15.17 14.88 -18.86
C ARG A 115 14.60 16.22 -19.33
N GLN A 116 13.66 16.80 -18.59
CA GLN A 116 13.11 18.12 -18.88
C GLN A 116 14.19 19.21 -18.77
N ILE A 117 15.04 19.15 -17.74
CA ILE A 117 16.17 20.08 -17.57
C ILE A 117 17.15 19.97 -18.74
N GLU A 118 17.50 18.75 -19.16
CA GLU A 118 18.38 18.51 -20.31
C GLU A 118 17.80 19.08 -21.61
N LEU A 119 16.50 18.88 -21.85
CA LEU A 119 15.81 19.40 -23.03
C LEU A 119 15.79 20.93 -23.07
N ARG A 120 15.47 21.57 -21.93
CA ARG A 120 15.52 23.04 -21.80
C ARG A 120 16.90 23.58 -22.11
N ARG A 121 17.96 23.01 -21.49
CA ARG A 121 19.35 23.40 -21.77
C ARG A 121 19.74 23.28 -23.25
N VAL A 122 19.21 22.29 -23.97
CA VAL A 122 19.46 22.15 -25.41
C VAL A 122 18.71 23.23 -26.20
N GLN A 123 17.47 23.55 -25.83
CA GLN A 123 16.68 24.61 -26.45
C GLN A 123 17.32 25.98 -26.21
N ASP A 124 17.67 26.31 -24.96
CA ASP A 124 18.32 27.58 -24.59
C ASP A 124 19.61 27.79 -25.42
N ARG A 125 20.43 26.74 -25.58
CA ARG A 125 21.65 26.81 -26.40
C ARG A 125 21.38 27.02 -27.89
N ARG A 126 20.28 26.47 -28.41
CA ARG A 126 19.89 26.66 -29.83
C ARG A 126 19.37 28.07 -30.05
N GLU A 127 18.56 28.58 -29.13
CA GLU A 127 18.03 29.94 -29.17
C GLU A 127 19.14 30.98 -29.05
N GLN A 128 20.09 30.78 -28.12
CA GLN A 128 21.25 31.66 -27.99
C GLN A 128 22.07 31.73 -29.29
N ARG A 129 22.39 30.58 -29.91
CA ARG A 129 23.12 30.56 -31.19
C ARG A 129 22.37 31.29 -32.31
N HIS A 130 21.06 31.07 -32.41
CA HIS A 130 20.23 31.75 -33.42
C HIS A 130 20.19 33.27 -33.22
N ASN A 131 20.11 33.71 -31.96
CA ASN A 131 20.14 35.13 -31.61
C ASN A 131 21.50 35.76 -31.95
N ASP A 132 22.60 35.07 -31.62
CA ASP A 132 23.97 35.52 -31.93
C ASP A 132 24.19 35.64 -33.45
N GLU A 133 23.74 34.66 -34.24
CA GLU A 133 23.80 34.70 -35.71
C GLU A 133 23.02 35.89 -36.29
N THR A 134 21.81 36.13 -35.78
CA THR A 134 20.97 37.25 -36.22
C THR A 134 21.60 38.60 -35.86
N ALA A 135 22.16 38.74 -34.65
CA ALA A 135 22.85 39.94 -34.22
C ALA A 135 24.10 40.23 -35.08
N GLN A 136 24.88 39.20 -35.41
CA GLN A 136 26.03 39.34 -36.32
C GLN A 136 25.62 39.76 -37.73
N GLN A 137 24.53 39.21 -38.27
CA GLN A 137 24.01 39.61 -39.59
C GLN A 137 23.56 41.07 -39.60
N LEU A 138 22.83 41.51 -38.57
CA LEU A 138 22.41 42.91 -38.42
C LEU A 138 23.62 43.85 -38.31
N HIS A 139 24.60 43.49 -37.48
CA HIS A 139 25.82 44.29 -37.34
C HIS A 139 26.58 44.42 -38.67
N ARG A 140 26.73 43.32 -39.42
CA ARG A 140 27.40 43.31 -40.73
C ARG A 140 26.68 44.19 -41.75
N ARG A 141 25.33 44.23 -41.74
CA ARG A 141 24.55 45.12 -42.60
C ARG A 141 24.74 46.59 -42.22
N HIS A 142 24.75 46.92 -40.93
CA HIS A 142 24.98 48.29 -40.48
C HIS A 142 26.38 48.81 -40.82
N THR A 143 27.42 48.00 -40.67
CA THR A 143 28.80 48.42 -41.02
C THR A 143 29.00 48.57 -42.53
N SER A 144 28.32 47.75 -43.33
CA SER A 144 28.35 47.82 -44.81
C SER A 144 27.58 49.00 -45.39
N SER A 145 26.63 49.59 -44.65
CA SER A 145 25.84 50.75 -45.08
C SER A 145 26.45 52.10 -44.66
N ASN A 146 27.51 52.08 -43.86
CA ASN A 146 28.23 53.26 -43.35
C ASN A 146 29.57 53.50 -44.08
N HIS A 147 29.81 52.81 -45.19
CA HIS A 147 30.88 53.06 -46.17
C HIS A 147 30.23 53.37 -47.51
#